data_AF-W0AAB3-F1
#
_entry.id   AF-W0AAB3-F1
#
_cell.length_a   1.000
_cell.length_b   1.000
_cell.length_c   1.000
_cell.angle_alpha   90.00
_cell.angle_beta   90.00
_cell.angle_gamma   90.00
#
_symmetry.space_group_name_H-M   'P 1'
#
loop_
_entity.id
_entity.type
_entity.pdbx_description
1 polymer ?
#
loop_
_entity_poly.entity_id
_entity_poly.type
_entity_poly.pdbx_seq_one_letter_code
_entity_poly.pdbx_strand_id
1 'polypeptide(L)'
;MIRRITTRADARPNHPDWQRATRDFCAANGIAYFFKQWGNWKPVYDRDAEDPDWRRCGEVERATPNGQWLNLAGGQGFHGERVVRVSPVDKKVAGRLLDGVEHNGVPA
;
A
#
# COMPACT_ATOMS: atom_id res chain seq x y z
N MET A 1 24.07 5.41 -19.95
CA MET A 1 23.50 5.73 -18.62
C MET A 1 23.04 4.41 -18.00
N ILE A 2 23.70 4.00 -16.91
CA ILE A 2 23.60 2.63 -16.37
C ILE A 2 22.23 2.42 -15.74
N ARG A 3 21.39 1.58 -16.37
CA ARG A 3 20.19 1.02 -15.73
C ARG A 3 20.68 0.08 -14.63
N ARG A 4 20.68 0.52 -13.36
CA ARG A 4 20.79 -0.41 -12.23
C ARG A 4 19.52 -1.26 -12.20
N ILE A 5 19.58 -2.40 -12.89
CA ILE A 5 18.69 -3.52 -12.67
C ILE A 5 19.02 -4.04 -11.27
N THR A 6 18.33 -3.50 -10.27
CA THR A 6 18.24 -4.15 -8.96
C THR A 6 16.95 -4.94 -9.05
N THR A 7 17.05 -6.26 -9.05
CA THR A 7 15.94 -7.21 -9.08
C THR A 7 15.04 -7.02 -7.86
N ARG A 8 14.19 -5.99 -7.88
CA ARG A 8 13.03 -5.92 -7.01
C ARG A 8 12.01 -6.83 -7.67
N ALA A 9 11.72 -7.98 -7.04
CA ALA A 9 10.74 -8.95 -7.52
C ALA A 9 9.47 -8.25 -8.03
N ASP A 10 8.83 -8.79 -9.07
CA ASP A 10 7.68 -8.28 -9.85
C ASP A 10 6.40 -7.96 -9.04
N ALA A 11 6.50 -7.79 -7.72
CA ALA A 11 5.43 -7.34 -6.85
C ALA A 11 4.89 -6.01 -7.36
N ARG A 12 3.59 -5.98 -7.61
CA ARG A 12 2.88 -4.75 -7.94
C ARG A 12 2.52 -3.98 -6.67
N PRO A 13 2.53 -2.64 -6.72
CA PRO A 13 2.03 -1.83 -5.63
C PRO A 13 0.55 -2.14 -5.33
N ASN A 14 0.16 -2.07 -4.05
CA ASN A 14 -1.15 -2.52 -3.56
C ASN A 14 -1.77 -1.42 -2.69
N HIS A 15 -3.00 -1.02 -3.03
CA HIS A 15 -3.73 0.01 -2.30
C HIS A 15 -4.28 -0.55 -0.97
N PRO A 16 -4.09 0.15 0.18
CA PRO A 16 -4.50 -0.38 1.47
C PRO A 16 -6.01 -0.61 1.59
N ASP A 17 -6.84 0.23 0.96
CA ASP A 17 -8.29 0.03 0.96
C ASP A 17 -8.73 -1.27 0.29
N TRP A 18 -7.95 -1.84 -0.64
CA TRP A 18 -8.27 -3.16 -1.21
C TRP A 18 -8.13 -4.27 -0.17
N GLN A 19 -7.11 -4.17 0.69
CA GLN A 19 -6.91 -5.11 1.80
C GLN A 19 -7.98 -4.92 2.87
N ARG A 20 -8.33 -3.67 3.19
CA ARG A 20 -9.43 -3.34 4.13
C ARG A 20 -10.78 -3.86 3.64
N ALA A 21 -11.13 -3.62 2.38
CA ALA A 21 -12.35 -4.13 1.78
C ALA A 21 -12.43 -5.67 1.82
N THR A 22 -11.30 -6.35 1.55
CA THR A 22 -11.24 -7.82 1.66
C THR A 22 -11.42 -8.29 3.10
N ARG A 23 -10.74 -7.64 4.07
CA ARG A 23 -10.90 -7.93 5.51
C ARG A 23 -12.36 -7.79 5.94
N ASP A 24 -12.98 -6.68 5.57
CA ASP A 24 -14.34 -6.33 5.99
C ASP A 24 -15.36 -7.27 5.34
N PHE A 25 -15.17 -7.62 4.07
CA PHE A 25 -15.96 -8.65 3.40
C PHE A 25 -15.85 -10.01 4.11
N CYS A 26 -14.64 -10.43 4.45
CA CYS A 26 -14.43 -11.68 5.19
C CYS A 26 -15.13 -11.67 6.54
N ALA A 27 -14.99 -10.58 7.31
CA ALA A 27 -15.63 -10.42 8.61
C ALA A 27 -17.17 -10.48 8.51
N ALA A 28 -17.76 -9.82 7.50
CA ALA A 28 -19.20 -9.82 7.28
C ALA A 28 -19.78 -11.20 6.91
N ASN A 29 -18.96 -12.11 6.39
CA ASN A 29 -19.37 -13.44 5.94
C ASN A 29 -18.85 -14.58 6.82
N GLY A 30 -18.20 -14.28 7.95
CA GLY A 30 -17.59 -15.29 8.81
C GLY A 30 -16.43 -16.06 8.16
N ILE A 31 -15.76 -15.45 7.17
CA ILE A 31 -14.62 -16.04 6.47
C ILE A 31 -13.33 -15.65 7.20
N ALA A 32 -12.43 -16.61 7.39
CA ALA A 32 -11.10 -16.34 7.95
C ALA A 32 -10.28 -15.46 6.98
N TYR A 33 -9.74 -14.34 7.49
CA TYR A 33 -8.91 -13.42 6.72
C TYR A 33 -7.43 -13.53 7.14
N PHE A 34 -6.58 -13.85 6.16
CA PHE A 34 -5.13 -13.90 6.34
C PHE A 34 -4.46 -12.83 5.47
N PHE A 35 -3.76 -11.89 6.12
CA PHE A 35 -2.93 -10.91 5.44
C PHE A 35 -1.45 -11.31 5.57
N LYS A 36 -0.90 -11.91 4.51
CA LYS A 36 0.47 -12.44 4.55
C LYS A 36 1.54 -11.36 4.65
N GLN A 37 1.48 -10.35 3.77
CA GLN A 37 2.44 -9.24 3.65
C GLN A 37 2.10 -8.31 2.48
N TRP A 38 2.74 -7.13 2.43
CA TRP A 38 2.67 -6.16 1.31
C TRP A 38 3.60 -6.45 0.12
N GLY A 39 4.36 -7.55 0.16
CA GLY A 39 5.37 -7.84 -0.86
C GLY A 39 6.61 -6.95 -0.71
N ASN A 40 6.98 -6.22 -1.77
CA ASN A 40 8.10 -5.27 -1.80
C ASN A 40 7.62 -3.81 -1.91
N TRP A 41 6.38 -3.55 -1.54
CA TRP A 41 5.77 -2.22 -1.49
C TRP A 41 5.17 -1.99 -0.12
N LYS A 42 4.99 -0.74 0.27
CA LYS A 42 4.28 -0.39 1.50
C LYS A 42 3.57 0.95 1.32
N PRO A 43 2.34 1.12 1.83
CA PRO A 43 1.74 2.44 2.02
C PRO A 43 2.61 3.26 2.96
N VAL A 44 2.99 4.46 2.51
CA VAL A 44 3.86 5.38 3.28
C VAL A 44 3.18 6.69 3.60
N TYR A 45 2.03 6.96 2.97
CA TYR A 45 1.28 8.19 3.16
C TYR A 45 -0.14 8.04 2.61
N ASP A 46 -1.14 8.37 3.43
CA ASP A 46 -2.54 8.53 2.99
C ASP A 46 -2.86 10.03 2.89
N ARG A 47 -3.03 10.52 1.66
CA ARG A 47 -3.30 11.95 1.40
C ARG A 47 -4.58 12.39 2.10
N ASP A 48 -5.63 11.59 1.98
CA ASP A 48 -6.97 11.98 2.40
C ASP A 48 -7.13 11.89 3.92
N ALA A 49 -6.39 10.98 4.57
CA ALA A 49 -6.41 10.85 6.02
C ALA A 49 -5.39 11.76 6.74
N GLU A 50 -4.18 11.92 6.19
CA GLU A 50 -3.08 12.59 6.89
C GLU A 50 -2.88 14.05 6.50
N ASP A 51 -3.39 14.49 5.34
CA ASP A 51 -3.16 15.84 4.80
C ASP A 51 -4.31 16.26 3.90
N PRO A 52 -5.51 16.53 4.46
CA PRO A 52 -6.70 16.84 3.68
C PRO A 52 -6.54 18.10 2.79
N ASP A 53 -5.59 18.98 3.11
CA ASP A 53 -5.26 20.19 2.36
C ASP A 53 -4.13 20.00 1.31
N TRP A 54 -3.59 18.78 1.19
CA TRP A 54 -2.58 18.35 0.20
C TRP A 54 -1.26 19.13 0.22
N ARG A 55 -0.88 19.73 1.35
CA ARG A 55 0.30 20.59 1.48
C ARG A 55 1.62 19.81 1.47
N ARG A 56 1.62 18.55 1.91
CA ARG A 56 2.83 17.71 2.07
C ARG A 56 3.09 16.78 0.89
N CYS A 57 2.20 16.71 -0.10
CA CYS A 57 2.35 15.81 -1.25
C CYS A 57 3.70 15.95 -1.96
N GLY A 58 4.16 17.18 -2.20
CA GLY A 58 5.46 17.43 -2.84
C GLY A 58 6.67 17.04 -1.97
N GLU A 59 6.55 17.16 -0.64
CA GLU A 59 7.57 16.68 0.31
C GLU A 59 7.65 15.16 0.31
N VAL A 60 6.50 14.50 0.42
CA VAL A 60 6.38 13.03 0.41
C VAL A 60 6.92 12.43 -0.89
N GLU A 61 6.63 13.06 -2.03
CA GLU A 61 7.15 12.64 -3.32
C GLU A 61 8.68 12.74 -3.38
N ARG A 62 9.27 13.83 -2.89
CA ARG A 62 10.73 13.99 -2.79
C ARG A 62 11.36 12.99 -1.82
N ALA A 63 10.70 12.70 -0.70
CA ALA A 63 11.17 11.74 0.30
C ALA A 63 11.07 10.28 -0.20
N THR A 64 10.20 10.01 -1.18
CA THR A 64 9.95 8.66 -1.73
C THR A 64 10.09 8.64 -3.26
N PRO A 65 11.29 8.92 -3.81
CA PRO A 65 11.46 9.18 -5.25
C PRO A 65 11.10 7.99 -6.16
N ASN A 66 11.13 6.77 -5.62
CA ASN A 66 10.73 5.55 -6.35
C ASN A 66 9.28 5.11 -6.05
N GLY A 67 8.55 5.90 -5.25
CA GLY A 67 7.16 5.64 -4.89
C GLY A 67 6.19 5.95 -6.02
N GLN A 68 4.96 5.50 -5.83
CA GLN A 68 3.85 5.72 -6.76
C GLN A 68 2.66 6.26 -5.99
N TRP A 69 1.95 7.19 -6.62
CA TRP A 69 0.60 7.55 -6.21
C TRP A 69 -0.36 6.53 -6.81
N LEU A 70 -1.16 5.88 -5.96
CA LEU A 70 -2.23 4.97 -6.40
C LEU A 70 -3.56 5.57 -6.00
N ASN A 71 -4.54 5.52 -6.90
CA ASN A 71 -5.93 5.76 -6.56
C ASN A 71 -6.70 4.45 -6.35
N LEU A 72 -7.90 4.54 -5.80
CA LEU A 72 -8.74 3.38 -5.50
C LEU A 72 -9.11 2.55 -6.73
N ALA A 73 -9.25 3.20 -7.89
CA ALA A 73 -9.54 2.55 -9.17
C ALA A 73 -8.33 1.75 -9.73
N GLY A 74 -7.17 1.81 -9.08
CA GLY A 74 -5.94 1.13 -9.50
C GLY A 74 -5.12 1.90 -10.53
N GLY A 75 -5.51 3.13 -10.84
CA GLY A 75 -4.73 4.05 -11.64
C GLY A 75 -3.49 4.53 -10.88
N GLN A 76 -2.41 4.76 -11.64
CA GLN A 76 -1.18 5.37 -11.16
C GLN A 76 -1.19 6.86 -11.49
N GLY A 77 -0.86 7.71 -10.52
CA GLY A 77 -0.84 9.16 -10.69
C GLY A 77 -1.61 9.89 -9.60
N PHE A 78 -1.50 11.21 -9.60
CA PHE A 78 -2.11 12.08 -8.59
C PHE A 78 -3.52 12.54 -9.01
N HIS A 79 -4.41 11.59 -9.31
CA HIS A 79 -5.78 11.86 -9.73
C HIS A 79 -6.74 10.75 -9.28
N GLY A 80 -8.04 11.08 -9.21
CA GLY A 80 -9.08 10.16 -8.76
C GLY A 80 -9.32 10.21 -7.24
N GLU A 81 -10.16 9.28 -6.78
CA GLU A 81 -10.57 9.15 -5.39
C GLU A 81 -9.57 8.30 -4.59
N ARG A 82 -9.46 8.60 -3.28
CA ARG A 82 -8.60 7.88 -2.31
C ARG A 82 -7.21 7.64 -2.86
N VAL A 83 -6.40 8.70 -2.87
CA VAL A 83 -5.03 8.64 -3.39
C VAL A 83 -4.05 8.41 -2.25
N VAL A 84 -3.26 7.34 -2.34
CA VAL A 84 -2.22 7.01 -1.37
C VAL A 84 -0.85 6.99 -2.05
N ARG A 85 0.21 7.31 -1.31
CA ARG A 85 1.59 7.03 -1.73
C ARG A 85 1.96 5.64 -1.25
N VAL A 86 2.43 4.83 -2.16
CA VAL A 86 3.12 3.58 -1.86
C VAL A 86 4.58 3.71 -2.28
N SER A 87 5.49 3.20 -1.47
CA SER A 87 6.92 3.22 -1.78
C SER A 87 7.46 1.80 -1.84
N PRO A 88 8.37 1.51 -2.78
CA PRO A 88 8.95 0.19 -2.86
C PRO A 88 10.01 0.07 -1.75
N VAL A 89 9.94 -1.01 -0.98
CA VAL A 89 10.79 -1.28 0.19
C VAL A 89 11.29 -2.72 0.16
N ASP A 90 12.26 -3.03 1.02
CA ASP A 90 12.63 -4.43 1.25
C ASP A 90 11.46 -5.21 1.86
N LYS A 91 11.31 -6.47 1.46
CA LYS A 91 10.22 -7.35 1.93
C LYS A 91 10.15 -7.43 3.46
N LYS A 92 11.30 -7.39 4.14
CA LYS A 92 11.37 -7.37 5.61
C LYS A 92 10.78 -6.09 6.21
N VAL A 93 10.93 -4.95 5.53
CA VAL A 93 10.43 -3.64 5.97
C VAL A 93 8.95 -3.47 5.64
N ALA A 94 8.50 -4.03 4.52
CA ALA A 94 7.09 -4.02 4.11
C ALA A 94 6.20 -4.60 5.22
N GLY A 95 6.62 -5.72 5.79
CA GLY A 95 5.96 -6.35 6.94
C GLY A 95 4.58 -6.93 6.58
N ARG A 96 3.85 -7.30 7.64
CA ARG A 96 2.56 -8.00 7.57
C ARG A 96 1.43 -7.32 8.36
N LEU A 97 1.60 -6.04 8.67
CA LEU A 97 0.60 -5.26 9.38
C LEU A 97 -0.31 -4.56 8.38
N LEU A 98 -1.62 -4.69 8.56
CA LEU A 98 -2.63 -3.83 7.96
C LEU A 98 -3.18 -2.95 9.10
N ASP A 99 -3.10 -1.63 8.96
CA ASP A 99 -3.54 -0.68 10.00
C ASP A 99 -2.91 -0.94 11.39
N GLY A 100 -1.66 -1.41 11.41
CA GLY A 100 -0.93 -1.73 12.66
C GLY A 100 -1.27 -3.08 13.28
N VAL A 101 -2.16 -3.87 12.66
CA VAL A 101 -2.64 -5.15 13.20
C VAL A 101 -2.23 -6.31 12.30
N GLU A 102 -1.91 -7.46 12.90
CA GLU A 102 -1.72 -8.71 12.17
C GLU A 102 -3.06 -9.41 11.94
N HIS A 103 -3.30 -9.85 10.71
CA HIS A 103 -4.47 -10.65 10.37
C HIS A 103 -4.06 -12.09 10.08
N ASN A 104 -4.25 -12.97 11.08
CA ASN A 104 -3.76 -14.36 11.09
C ASN A 104 -4.89 -15.40 10.93
N GLY A 105 -6.04 -15.02 10.37
CA GLY A 105 -7.17 -15.93 10.18
C GLY A 105 -6.84 -17.03 9.18
N VAL A 106 -6.25 -18.11 9.66
CA VAL A 106 -6.04 -19.35 8.92
C VAL A 106 -7.18 -20.32 9.24
N PRO A 107 -7.70 -21.07 8.25
CA PRO A 107 -8.65 -22.14 8.51
C PRO A 107 -8.07 -23.16 9.50
N ALA A 108 -8.94 -23.75 10.32
CA ALA A 108 -8.59 -24.85 11.22
C ALA A 108 -8.21 -26.13 10.45
#